data_AF-A0A380MHP3-F1
#
_entry.id   AF-A0A380MHP3-F1
#
_cell.length_a   1.000
_cell.length_b   1.000
_cell.length_c   1.000
_cell.angle_alpha   90.00
_cell.angle_beta   90.00
_cell.angle_gamma   90.00
#
_symmetry.space_group_name_H-M   'P 1'
#
loop_
_entity.id
_entity.type
_entity.pdbx_description
1 polymer ?
#
loop_
_entity_poly.entity_id
_entity_poly.type
_entity_poly.pdbx_seq_one_letter_code
_entity_poly.pdbx_strand_id
1 'polypeptide(L)'
;MNSLQLSPKQLQEICHDFTNKPNGINTLLSIMLNSLMKAERKDFLVSNHCHGNKANGYRSLRGLGIGEQIELAIPRDRLGQFKPLLLEVMREQQDMLNELCFELYANGLTTRQIEGITENIYGKKLSKSAVSRITESLYEDMKAFRERPLEPHYPIIYLDATYVKTKRETVSSEAYYVVLGVKLDKTREVLGIYNAPTESAGTWDSICQDLKERGIQRIELAIIDDLKGLDQRIEKHFACRIQKCVLHLKRRLLSQSKTSHRAELAQDLKDVFCVGKHDSLSASAERAKACYQKWKKYYPQALAILADKDKLSYYLTYLHYENEVQNMIYTTNQIERLNKSFKRTLKIRNSMPNVDSVLTLMSKTAIDMGETTYRYPLSRFADSLLFS
;
A
#
# COMPACT_ATOMS: atom_id res chain seq x y z
N MET A 1 12.79 48.12 36.19
CA MET A 1 12.83 48.34 34.73
C MET A 1 11.45 48.76 34.30
N ASN A 2 11.28 50.02 33.91
CA ASN A 2 10.03 50.56 33.40
C ASN A 2 9.52 49.66 32.26
N SER A 3 8.31 49.12 32.41
CA SER A 3 7.60 48.53 31.27
C SER A 3 7.37 49.66 30.28
N LEU A 4 8.08 49.63 29.14
CA LEU A 4 7.73 50.46 27.99
C LEU A 4 6.28 50.12 27.61
N GLN A 5 5.34 50.98 28.00
CA GLN A 5 3.94 50.87 27.59
C GLN A 5 3.82 51.50 26.20
N LEU A 6 3.97 50.68 25.18
CA LEU A 6 3.72 51.10 23.80
C LEU A 6 2.22 51.32 23.61
N SER A 7 1.83 52.43 23.01
CA SER A 7 0.43 52.66 22.61
C SER A 7 0.02 51.68 21.49
N PRO A 8 -1.29 51.40 21.32
CA PRO A 8 -1.77 50.55 20.23
C PRO A 8 -1.32 51.03 18.84
N LYS A 9 -1.25 52.35 18.64
CA LYS A 9 -0.79 52.98 17.39
C LYS A 9 0.69 52.72 17.13
N GLN A 10 1.53 52.83 18.17
CA GLN A 10 2.96 52.51 18.07
C GLN A 10 3.20 51.01 17.82
N LEU A 11 2.41 50.13 18.43
CA LEU A 11 2.47 48.69 18.13
C LEU A 11 2.08 48.40 16.69
N GLN A 12 1.04 49.07 16.17
CA GLN A 12 0.61 48.92 14.79
C GLN A 12 1.67 49.42 13.80
N GLU A 13 2.28 50.57 14.06
CA GLU A 13 3.40 51.12 13.27
C GLU A 13 4.61 50.17 13.27
N ILE A 14 5.00 49.66 14.44
CA ILE A 14 6.10 48.69 14.56
C ILE A 14 5.77 47.39 13.79
N CYS A 15 4.57 46.85 13.95
CA CYS A 15 4.15 45.66 13.21
C CYS A 15 4.18 45.91 11.70
N HIS A 16 3.67 47.07 11.24
CA HIS A 16 3.67 47.46 9.83
C HIS A 16 5.09 47.54 9.27
N ASP A 17 5.99 48.21 10.00
CA ASP A 17 7.41 48.36 9.65
C ASP A 17 8.13 47.02 9.55
N PHE A 18 7.82 46.07 10.43
CA PHE A 18 8.35 44.71 10.32
C PHE A 18 7.74 44.00 9.12
N THR A 19 6.41 43.99 8.95
CA THR A 19 5.77 43.26 7.83
C THR A 19 6.20 43.71 6.44
N ASN A 20 6.66 44.96 6.28
CA ASN A 20 7.17 45.48 5.01
C ASN A 20 8.62 45.07 4.71
N LYS A 21 9.34 44.49 5.67
CA LYS A 21 10.73 44.02 5.50
C LYS A 21 10.76 42.55 5.05
N PRO A 22 11.77 42.14 4.25
CA PRO A 22 12.02 40.73 4.02
C PRO A 22 12.22 40.00 5.36
N ASN A 23 11.54 38.86 5.55
CA ASN A 23 11.51 38.09 6.81
C ASN A 23 10.97 38.83 8.04
N GLY A 24 10.25 39.92 7.83
CA GLY A 24 9.61 40.71 8.88
C GLY A 24 8.68 39.93 9.79
N ILE A 25 7.84 39.09 9.19
CA ILE A 25 6.88 38.24 9.91
C ILE A 25 7.61 37.24 10.81
N ASN A 26 8.67 36.61 10.31
CA ASN A 26 9.50 35.69 11.07
C ASN A 26 10.25 36.37 12.22
N THR A 27 10.65 37.63 12.03
CA THR A 27 11.25 38.45 13.08
C THR A 27 10.25 38.73 14.21
N LEU A 28 9.03 39.15 13.86
CA LEU A 28 7.94 39.35 14.82
C LEU A 28 7.62 38.06 15.57
N LEU A 29 7.54 36.94 14.87
CA LEU A 29 7.30 35.63 15.45
C LEU A 29 8.39 35.25 16.46
N SER A 30 9.67 35.41 16.12
CA SER A 30 10.78 35.16 17.05
C SER A 30 10.71 36.05 18.29
N ILE A 31 10.44 37.35 18.13
CA ILE A 31 10.29 38.29 19.25
C ILE A 31 9.15 37.84 20.18
N MET A 32 8.01 37.45 19.61
CA MET A 32 6.84 36.99 20.36
C MET A 32 7.17 35.70 21.14
N LEU A 33 7.68 34.67 20.47
CA LEU A 33 8.00 33.38 21.09
C LEU A 33 9.07 33.53 22.19
N ASN A 34 10.13 34.30 21.94
CA ASN A 34 11.16 34.59 22.95
C ASN A 34 10.60 35.33 24.17
N SER A 35 9.67 36.26 23.94
CA SER A 35 9.01 37.01 25.02
C SER A 35 8.10 36.13 25.85
N LEU A 36 7.32 35.25 25.21
CA LEU A 36 6.48 34.26 25.89
C LEU A 36 7.31 33.32 26.77
N MET A 37 8.36 32.69 26.22
CA MET A 37 9.24 31.82 27.01
C MET A 37 9.94 32.55 28.15
N LYS A 38 10.29 33.84 27.97
CA LYS A 38 10.88 34.65 29.04
C LYS A 38 9.86 34.93 30.15
N ALA A 39 8.60 35.16 29.80
CA ALA A 39 7.51 35.31 30.75
C ALA A 39 7.24 34.01 31.51
N GLU A 40 7.19 32.86 30.82
CA GLU A 40 7.07 31.53 31.43
C GLU A 40 8.18 31.28 32.46
N ARG A 41 9.45 31.55 32.11
CA ARG A 41 10.56 31.40 33.08
C ARG A 41 10.38 32.31 34.29
N LYS A 42 9.96 33.55 34.07
CA LYS A 42 9.76 34.52 35.15
C LYS A 42 8.70 34.01 36.12
N ASP A 43 7.60 33.50 35.59
CA ASP A 43 6.52 32.91 36.39
C ASP A 43 7.02 31.67 37.16
N PHE A 44 7.69 30.73 36.48
CA PHE A 44 8.29 29.53 37.09
C PHE A 44 9.21 29.85 38.28
N LEU A 45 10.05 30.89 38.17
CA LEU A 45 10.96 31.29 39.26
C LEU A 45 10.22 31.91 40.46
N VAL A 46 9.04 32.49 40.25
CA VAL A 46 8.22 33.08 41.30
C VAL A 46 7.35 32.03 41.97
N SER A 47 6.70 31.17 41.18
CA SER A 47 5.71 30.19 41.65
C SER A 47 6.32 29.00 42.38
N ASN A 48 7.48 28.49 41.96
CA ASN A 48 8.07 27.28 42.54
C ASN A 48 9.00 27.53 43.75
N HIS A 49 9.08 28.76 44.28
CA HIS A 49 9.91 29.12 45.45
C HIS A 49 11.30 28.47 45.45
N CYS A 50 11.95 28.40 44.28
CA CYS A 50 13.20 27.67 44.11
C CYS A 50 14.35 28.41 44.82
N HIS A 51 14.55 28.17 46.12
CA HIS A 51 15.63 28.77 46.90
C HIS A 51 16.98 28.55 46.21
N GLY A 52 17.66 29.65 45.88
CA GLY A 52 18.96 29.64 45.19
C GLY A 52 18.90 29.51 43.66
N ASN A 53 17.72 29.34 43.06
CA ASN A 53 17.56 29.34 41.61
C ASN A 53 17.38 30.77 41.06
N LYS A 54 17.94 31.05 39.90
CA LYS A 54 17.86 32.36 39.24
C LYS A 54 17.97 32.21 37.73
N ALA A 55 17.53 33.22 36.98
CA ALA A 55 17.76 33.27 35.53
C ALA A 55 19.27 33.20 35.22
N ASN A 56 19.64 32.35 34.25
CA ASN A 56 21.05 32.15 33.88
C ASN A 56 21.23 32.00 32.36
N GLY A 57 21.12 33.14 31.66
CA GLY A 57 21.38 33.20 30.22
C GLY A 57 20.31 32.55 29.35
N TYR A 58 20.72 32.26 28.11
CA TYR A 58 19.90 31.74 27.04
C TYR A 58 20.70 30.68 26.26
N ARG A 59 20.01 29.71 25.66
CA ARG A 59 20.57 28.83 24.62
C ARG A 59 19.89 29.11 23.30
N SER A 60 20.62 29.05 22.20
CA SER A 60 20.04 29.17 20.86
C SER A 60 19.38 27.85 20.45
N LEU A 61 18.20 27.94 19.85
CA LEU A 61 17.51 26.84 19.18
C LEU A 61 16.94 27.35 17.86
N ARG A 62 17.12 26.57 16.79
CA ARG A 62 16.46 26.86 15.51
C ARG A 62 15.05 26.28 15.50
N GLY A 63 14.07 27.15 15.32
CA GLY A 63 12.65 26.83 15.21
C GLY A 63 12.13 26.90 13.76
N LEU A 64 10.92 26.38 13.55
CA LEU A 64 10.16 26.58 12.32
C LEU A 64 9.51 27.97 12.34
N GLY A 65 9.82 28.79 11.34
CA GLY A 65 9.09 30.01 11.04
C GLY A 65 8.16 29.79 9.84
N ILE A 66 7.57 30.88 9.35
CA ILE A 66 6.74 30.88 8.14
C ILE A 66 7.68 30.92 6.94
N GLY A 67 7.79 29.79 6.23
CA GLY A 67 8.59 29.66 5.01
C GLY A 67 10.11 29.73 5.19
N GLU A 68 10.62 29.95 6.40
CA GLU A 68 12.06 29.94 6.74
C GLU A 68 12.29 29.55 8.21
N GLN A 69 13.54 29.27 8.58
CA GLN A 69 13.92 29.01 9.98
C GLN A 69 14.02 30.29 10.79
N ILE A 70 13.63 30.23 12.06
CA ILE A 70 13.84 31.30 13.04
C ILE A 70 14.84 30.87 14.10
N GLU A 71 15.63 31.81 14.59
CA GLU A 71 16.50 31.58 15.76
C GLU A 71 15.77 32.03 17.03
N LEU A 72 15.70 31.13 18.01
CA LEU A 72 15.03 31.35 19.29
C LEU A 72 16.06 31.34 20.43
N ALA A 73 15.94 32.32 21.31
CA ALA A 73 16.74 32.44 22.51
C ALA A 73 15.97 31.81 23.68
N ILE A 74 16.21 30.52 23.91
CA ILE A 74 15.52 29.74 24.94
C ILE A 74 16.06 30.15 26.32
N PRO A 75 15.23 30.72 27.21
CA PRO A 75 15.67 31.16 28.52
C PRO A 75 16.01 30.00 29.44
N ARG A 76 17.10 30.13 30.21
CA ARG A 76 17.55 29.12 31.17
C ARG A 76 17.50 29.63 32.61
N ASP A 77 17.35 28.71 33.55
CA ASP A 77 17.56 28.91 34.98
C ASP A 77 18.92 28.33 35.40
N ARG A 78 19.40 28.69 36.60
CA ARG A 78 20.71 28.31 37.12
C ARG A 78 20.79 26.81 37.40
N LEU A 79 19.70 26.22 37.90
CA LEU A 79 19.64 24.82 38.27
C LEU A 79 19.25 23.91 37.09
N GLY A 80 18.88 24.46 35.93
CA GLY A 80 18.50 23.71 34.73
C GLY A 80 17.15 23.00 34.84
N GLN A 81 16.29 23.44 35.76
CA GLN A 81 14.99 22.82 36.05
C GLN A 81 13.87 23.36 35.15
N PHE A 82 14.02 24.58 34.61
CA PHE A 82 13.00 25.20 33.78
C PHE A 82 13.02 24.63 32.36
N LYS A 83 11.87 24.14 31.91
CA LYS A 83 11.60 23.77 30.51
C LYS A 83 10.39 24.58 30.03
N PRO A 84 10.54 25.46 29.02
CA PRO A 84 9.41 26.20 28.48
C PRO A 84 8.37 25.26 27.88
N LEU A 85 7.09 25.50 28.17
CA LEU A 85 5.96 24.74 27.61
C LEU A 85 5.91 24.91 26.09
N LEU A 86 6.26 26.11 25.60
CA LEU A 86 6.31 26.41 24.17
C LEU A 86 7.23 25.48 23.38
N LEU A 87 8.27 24.91 23.99
CA LEU A 87 9.12 23.92 23.33
C LEU A 87 8.40 22.59 23.08
N GLU A 88 7.43 22.24 23.91
CA GLU A 88 6.60 21.04 23.72
C GLU A 88 5.67 21.24 22.52
N VAL A 89 5.00 22.40 22.42
CA VAL A 89 4.17 22.78 21.27
C VAL A 89 4.98 22.75 19.96
N MET A 90 6.22 23.25 19.99
CA MET A 90 7.10 23.20 18.82
C MET A 90 7.52 21.76 18.45
N ARG A 91 7.64 20.87 19.44
CA ARG A 91 7.91 19.45 19.21
C ARG A 91 6.72 18.77 18.53
N GLU A 92 5.50 19.03 19.02
CA GLU A 92 4.27 18.52 18.41
C GLU A 92 4.13 18.95 16.94
N GLN A 93 4.46 20.20 16.61
CA GLN A 93 4.50 20.65 15.21
C GLN A 93 5.49 19.88 14.35
N GLN A 94 6.66 19.55 14.92
CA GLN A 94 7.67 18.76 14.22
C GLN A 94 7.21 17.31 14.03
N ASP A 95 6.43 16.77 14.96
CA ASP A 95 5.85 15.43 14.87
C ASP A 95 4.76 15.39 13.79
N MET A 96 3.85 16.38 13.73
CA MET A 96 2.89 16.52 12.63
C MET A 96 3.55 16.62 11.26
N LEU A 97 4.68 17.34 11.15
CA LEU A 97 5.44 17.41 9.91
C LEU A 97 6.01 16.03 9.53
N ASN A 98 6.51 15.27 10.51
CA ASN A 98 7.01 13.92 10.26
C ASN A 98 5.89 12.98 9.79
N GLU A 99 4.69 13.07 10.39
CA GLU A 99 3.49 12.33 9.98
C GLU A 99 3.07 12.68 8.55
N LEU A 100 3.04 13.97 8.19
CA LEU A 100 2.77 14.38 6.82
C LEU A 100 3.80 13.80 5.84
N CYS A 101 5.08 13.83 6.20
CA CYS A 101 6.15 13.27 5.36
C CYS A 101 6.02 11.74 5.22
N PHE A 102 5.61 11.07 6.29
CA PHE A 102 5.27 9.65 6.29
C PHE A 102 4.12 9.37 5.32
N GLU A 103 3.02 10.14 5.39
CA GLU A 103 1.87 10.00 4.50
C GLU A 103 2.27 10.24 3.04
N LEU A 104 3.06 11.27 2.74
CA LEU A 104 3.53 11.56 1.39
C LEU A 104 4.39 10.41 0.85
N TYR A 105 5.28 9.85 1.67
CA TYR A 105 6.10 8.70 1.27
C TYR A 105 5.23 7.47 1.02
N ALA A 106 4.31 7.18 1.94
CA ALA A 106 3.32 6.11 1.86
C ALA A 106 2.48 6.19 0.58
N ASN A 107 2.13 7.41 0.14
CA ASN A 107 1.40 7.66 -1.10
C ASN A 107 2.29 7.58 -2.37
N GLY A 108 3.55 7.17 -2.24
CA GLY A 108 4.45 6.85 -3.34
C GLY A 108 5.41 7.96 -3.74
N LEU A 109 5.35 9.15 -3.13
CA LEU A 109 6.26 10.25 -3.44
C LEU A 109 7.70 9.88 -3.07
N THR A 110 8.65 10.27 -3.92
CA THR A 110 10.08 10.05 -3.65
C THR A 110 10.58 10.95 -2.53
N THR A 111 11.67 10.56 -1.87
CA THR A 111 12.31 11.39 -0.83
C THR A 111 12.66 12.78 -1.35
N ARG A 112 13.12 12.90 -2.60
CA ARG A 112 13.41 14.19 -3.26
C ARG A 112 12.16 15.05 -3.46
N GLN A 113 11.03 14.44 -3.82
CA GLN A 113 9.76 15.16 -3.98
C GLN A 113 9.25 15.65 -2.62
N ILE A 114 9.34 14.82 -1.59
CA ILE A 114 8.96 15.19 -0.22
C ILE A 114 9.86 16.33 0.27
N GLU A 115 11.18 16.22 0.09
CA GLU A 115 12.13 17.29 0.39
C GLU A 115 11.73 18.61 -0.27
N GLY A 116 11.41 18.59 -1.57
CA GLY A 116 10.95 19.78 -2.30
C GLY A 116 9.64 20.36 -1.78
N ILE A 117 8.66 19.52 -1.44
CA ILE A 117 7.38 19.96 -0.84
C ILE A 117 7.64 20.59 0.53
N THR A 118 8.44 19.95 1.38
CA THR A 118 8.75 20.46 2.72
C THR A 118 9.57 21.75 2.68
N GLU A 119 10.50 21.88 1.73
CA GLU A 119 11.27 23.10 1.52
C GLU A 119 10.37 24.25 1.05
N ASN A 120 9.45 23.99 0.12
CA ASN A 120 8.54 25.02 -0.39
C ASN A 120 7.53 25.50 0.65
N ILE A 121 7.00 24.60 1.49
CA ILE A 121 5.95 24.95 2.46
C ILE A 121 6.54 25.47 3.77
N TYR A 122 7.63 24.85 4.25
CA TYR A 122 8.18 25.10 5.59
C TYR A 122 9.56 25.76 5.58
N GLY A 123 10.14 26.05 4.41
CA GLY A 123 11.49 26.62 4.31
C GLY A 123 12.60 25.70 4.80
N LYS A 124 12.29 24.41 4.98
CA LYS A 124 13.15 23.45 5.65
C LYS A 124 13.29 22.20 4.79
N LYS A 125 14.54 21.88 4.44
CA LYS A 125 14.89 20.54 3.99
C LYS A 125 14.77 19.58 5.16
N LEU A 126 14.05 18.47 4.96
CA LEU A 126 14.08 17.35 5.90
C LEU A 126 15.53 16.92 6.11
N SER A 127 15.90 16.72 7.37
CA SER A 127 17.20 16.11 7.67
C SER A 127 17.20 14.65 7.18
N LYS A 128 18.36 14.15 6.73
CA LYS A 128 18.52 12.73 6.37
C LYS A 128 18.09 11.79 7.50
N SER A 129 18.35 12.18 8.75
CA SER A 129 17.91 11.46 9.96
C SER A 129 16.39 11.45 10.14
N ALA A 130 15.67 12.51 9.74
CA ALA A 130 14.22 12.51 9.77
C ALA A 130 13.66 11.54 8.72
N VAL A 131 14.21 11.57 7.51
CA VAL A 131 13.82 10.64 6.43
C VAL A 131 14.08 9.19 6.85
N SER A 132 15.26 8.88 7.42
CA SER A 132 15.61 7.53 7.88
C SER A 132 14.61 7.01 8.91
N ARG A 133 14.34 7.80 9.96
CA ARG A 133 13.39 7.42 11.01
C ARG A 133 11.98 7.17 10.48
N ILE A 134 11.51 8.03 9.57
CA ILE A 134 10.19 7.86 8.92
C ILE A 134 10.16 6.56 8.12
N THR A 135 11.22 6.28 7.34
CA THR A 135 11.27 5.05 6.53
C THR A 135 11.41 3.79 7.38
N GLU A 136 12.18 3.83 8.46
CA GLU A 136 12.37 2.70 9.38
C GLU A 136 11.06 2.32 10.07
N SER A 137 10.34 3.31 10.63
CA SER A 137 9.02 3.09 11.24
C SER A 137 8.04 2.49 10.24
N LEU A 138 8.00 3.02 9.00
CA LEU A 138 7.18 2.45 7.92
C LEU A 138 7.53 0.98 7.65
N TYR A 139 8.81 0.65 7.61
CA TYR A 139 9.25 -0.71 7.33
C TYR A 139 8.80 -1.69 8.42
N GLU A 140 8.88 -1.29 9.68
CA GLU A 140 8.42 -2.08 10.83
C GLU A 140 6.90 -2.29 10.79
N ASP A 141 6.12 -1.22 10.63
CA ASP A 141 4.66 -1.29 10.58
C ASP A 141 4.18 -2.16 9.40
N MET A 142 4.80 -1.98 8.23
CA MET A 142 4.43 -2.75 7.04
C MET A 142 4.86 -4.21 7.16
N LYS A 143 5.97 -4.49 7.86
CA LYS A 143 6.38 -5.86 8.17
C LYS A 143 5.39 -6.52 9.13
N ALA A 144 5.04 -5.84 10.22
CA ALA A 144 4.02 -6.32 11.17
C ALA A 144 2.69 -6.61 10.47
N PHE A 145 2.25 -5.74 9.56
CA PHE A 145 1.07 -6.01 8.73
C PHE A 145 1.19 -7.30 7.91
N ARG A 146 2.34 -7.54 7.26
CA ARG A 146 2.56 -8.75 6.45
C ARG A 146 2.70 -10.02 7.29
N GLU A 147 3.13 -9.93 8.53
CA GLU A 147 3.34 -11.07 9.44
C GLU A 147 2.17 -11.30 10.41
N ARG A 148 1.14 -10.44 10.37
CA ARG A 148 -0.01 -10.51 11.28
C ARG A 148 -0.72 -11.88 11.24
N PRO A 149 -1.33 -12.34 12.34
CA PRO A 149 -2.17 -13.52 12.32
C PRO A 149 -3.37 -13.32 11.37
N LEU A 150 -3.77 -14.38 10.71
CA LEU A 150 -4.87 -14.44 9.74
C LEU A 150 -6.06 -15.20 10.33
N GLU A 151 -7.24 -14.95 9.78
CA GLU A 151 -8.44 -15.70 10.18
C GLU A 151 -8.31 -17.18 9.76
N PRO A 152 -8.93 -18.12 10.50
CA PRO A 152 -8.80 -19.53 10.19
C PRO A 152 -9.49 -19.94 8.89
N HIS A 153 -10.41 -19.13 8.38
CA HIS A 153 -11.26 -19.49 7.26
C HIS A 153 -11.40 -18.35 6.25
N TYR A 154 -10.95 -18.60 5.02
CA TYR A 154 -11.17 -17.72 3.87
C TYR A 154 -11.87 -18.49 2.74
N PRO A 155 -13.17 -18.25 2.51
CA PRO A 155 -13.92 -18.93 1.45
C PRO A 155 -13.28 -18.87 0.07
N ILE A 156 -12.71 -17.71 -0.28
CA ILE A 156 -12.02 -17.51 -1.55
C ILE A 156 -10.66 -16.90 -1.30
N ILE A 157 -9.64 -17.42 -1.98
CA ILE A 157 -8.39 -16.68 -2.19
C ILE A 157 -8.17 -16.41 -3.67
N TYR A 158 -7.68 -15.21 -3.99
CA TYR A 158 -7.14 -14.86 -5.29
C TYR A 158 -5.62 -14.78 -5.18
N LEU A 159 -4.91 -15.36 -6.15
CA LEU A 159 -3.45 -15.31 -6.19
C LEU A 159 -2.98 -14.89 -7.58
N ASP A 160 -2.08 -13.91 -7.61
CA ASP A 160 -1.52 -13.34 -8.84
C ASP A 160 -0.13 -12.76 -8.57
N ALA A 161 0.62 -12.51 -9.64
CA ALA A 161 1.93 -11.91 -9.60
C ALA A 161 1.94 -10.54 -10.29
N THR A 162 2.66 -9.58 -9.71
CA THR A 162 2.95 -8.31 -10.38
C THR A 162 4.45 -8.12 -10.49
N TYR A 163 4.91 -7.66 -11.65
CA TYR A 163 6.33 -7.45 -11.92
C TYR A 163 6.72 -5.99 -11.64
N VAL A 164 7.78 -5.82 -10.84
CA VAL A 164 8.29 -4.50 -10.43
C VAL A 164 9.79 -4.43 -10.70
N LYS A 165 10.24 -3.34 -11.32
CA LYS A 165 11.66 -3.05 -11.50
C LYS A 165 12.28 -2.76 -10.14
N THR A 166 13.10 -3.69 -9.64
CA THR A 166 13.70 -3.64 -8.32
C THR A 166 15.22 -3.65 -8.46
N LYS A 167 15.90 -2.79 -7.72
CA LYS A 167 17.36 -2.73 -7.67
C LYS A 167 17.88 -3.63 -6.56
N ARG A 168 18.83 -4.50 -6.90
CA ARG A 168 19.76 -5.15 -5.97
C ARG A 168 21.17 -4.62 -6.28
N GLU A 169 21.98 -5.42 -6.95
CA GLU A 169 23.21 -4.95 -7.61
C GLU A 169 22.88 -4.24 -8.92
N THR A 170 22.00 -4.85 -9.71
CA THR A 170 21.45 -4.30 -10.95
C THR A 170 19.94 -4.14 -10.84
N VAL A 171 19.33 -3.42 -11.78
CA VAL A 171 17.87 -3.26 -11.86
C VAL A 171 17.32 -4.39 -12.72
N SER A 172 16.49 -5.25 -12.11
CA SER A 172 15.78 -6.33 -12.80
C SER A 172 14.28 -6.26 -12.54
N SER A 173 13.50 -6.85 -13.43
CA SER A 173 12.06 -7.00 -13.23
C SER A 173 11.82 -8.22 -12.36
N GLU A 174 11.45 -8.03 -11.09
CA GLU A 174 11.20 -9.12 -10.14
C GLU A 174 9.69 -9.34 -9.95
N ALA A 175 9.30 -10.59 -9.66
CA ALA A 175 7.92 -10.94 -9.37
C ALA A 175 7.59 -10.68 -7.89
N TYR A 176 6.43 -10.08 -7.66
CA TYR A 176 5.81 -9.89 -6.36
C TYR A 176 4.47 -10.61 -6.37
N TYR A 177 4.37 -11.68 -5.58
CA TYR A 177 3.18 -12.49 -5.43
C TYR A 177 2.27 -11.88 -4.39
N VAL A 178 0.99 -11.80 -4.72
CA VAL A 178 -0.02 -11.17 -3.89
C VAL A 178 -1.12 -12.19 -3.64
N VAL A 179 -1.55 -12.30 -2.39
CA VAL A 179 -2.67 -13.15 -1.99
C VAL A 179 -3.78 -12.26 -1.44
N LEU A 180 -4.94 -12.28 -2.08
CA LEU A 180 -6.13 -11.53 -1.68
C LEU A 180 -7.19 -12.51 -1.20
N GLY A 181 -7.59 -12.41 0.06
CA GLY A 181 -8.64 -13.23 0.66
C GLY A 181 -9.99 -12.54 0.58
N VAL A 182 -11.05 -13.34 0.49
CA VAL A 182 -12.43 -12.94 0.77
C VAL A 182 -12.85 -13.63 2.06
N LYS A 183 -13.33 -12.85 3.04
CA LYS A 183 -13.77 -13.33 4.34
C LYS A 183 -15.21 -13.86 4.30
N LEU A 184 -15.66 -14.49 5.39
CA LEU A 184 -17.04 -14.97 5.56
C LEU A 184 -18.09 -13.84 5.46
N ASP A 185 -17.75 -12.64 5.95
CA ASP A 185 -18.57 -11.43 5.81
C ASP A 185 -18.55 -10.84 4.38
N LYS A 186 -17.85 -11.51 3.45
CA LYS A 186 -17.70 -11.15 2.02
C LYS A 186 -16.87 -9.88 1.80
N THR A 187 -16.25 -9.33 2.85
CA THR A 187 -15.23 -8.29 2.72
C THR A 187 -13.92 -8.91 2.21
N ARG A 188 -12.96 -8.06 1.86
CA ARG A 188 -11.69 -8.50 1.29
C ARG A 188 -10.53 -8.01 2.12
N GLU A 189 -9.42 -8.72 2.08
CA GLU A 189 -8.15 -8.22 2.59
C GLU A 189 -6.96 -8.87 1.90
N VAL A 190 -5.83 -8.17 1.85
CA VAL A 190 -4.57 -8.74 1.35
C VAL A 190 -3.94 -9.56 2.47
N LEU A 191 -3.79 -10.87 2.23
CA LEU A 191 -3.26 -11.82 3.20
C LEU A 191 -1.74 -11.77 3.25
N GLY A 192 -1.09 -11.60 2.11
CA GLY A 192 0.37 -11.56 2.03
C GLY A 192 0.88 -11.00 0.71
N ILE A 193 2.12 -10.48 0.77
CA ILE A 193 2.86 -9.94 -0.38
C ILE A 193 4.29 -10.46 -0.28
N TYR A 194 4.72 -11.20 -1.30
CA TYR A 194 5.98 -11.94 -1.27
C TYR A 194 6.82 -11.57 -2.47
N ASN A 195 8.08 -11.21 -2.26
CA ASN A 195 9.04 -11.04 -3.33
C ASN A 195 9.69 -12.39 -3.63
N ALA A 196 9.67 -12.80 -4.90
CA ALA A 196 10.54 -13.86 -5.37
C ALA A 196 11.12 -13.46 -6.74
N PRO A 197 12.45 -13.24 -6.82
CA PRO A 197 13.09 -12.80 -8.05
C PRO A 197 12.87 -13.74 -9.24
N THR A 198 12.73 -15.05 -8.97
CA THR A 198 12.50 -16.09 -9.96
C THR A 198 11.30 -16.95 -9.57
N GLU A 199 10.48 -17.33 -10.55
CA GLU A 199 9.41 -18.30 -10.33
C GLU A 199 10.03 -19.67 -10.03
N SER A 200 9.85 -20.16 -8.81
CA SER A 200 10.32 -21.48 -8.41
C SER A 200 9.20 -22.24 -7.69
N ALA A 201 9.18 -23.56 -7.83
CA ALA A 201 8.22 -24.39 -7.11
C ALA A 201 8.36 -24.26 -5.58
N GLY A 202 9.58 -24.03 -5.08
CA GLY A 202 9.84 -23.81 -3.66
C GLY A 202 9.21 -22.53 -3.12
N THR A 203 9.10 -21.48 -3.96
CA THR A 203 8.46 -20.22 -3.60
C THR A 203 6.99 -20.41 -3.23
N TRP A 204 6.26 -21.21 -4.00
CA TRP A 204 4.83 -21.45 -3.74
C TRP A 204 4.61 -22.29 -2.49
N ASP A 205 5.46 -23.30 -2.27
CA ASP A 205 5.45 -24.08 -1.04
C ASP A 205 5.67 -23.16 0.19
N SER A 206 6.62 -22.22 0.13
CA SER A 206 6.85 -21.28 1.24
C SER A 206 5.69 -20.32 1.47
N ILE A 207 5.04 -19.83 0.40
CA ILE A 207 3.88 -18.93 0.53
C ILE A 207 2.70 -19.67 1.17
N CYS A 208 2.38 -20.89 0.71
CA CYS A 208 1.31 -21.68 1.28
C CYS A 208 1.59 -22.07 2.74
N GLN A 209 2.85 -22.35 3.08
CA GLN A 209 3.27 -22.66 4.44
C GLN A 209 3.13 -21.44 5.36
N ASP A 210 3.60 -20.25 4.94
CA ASP A 210 3.45 -19.00 5.71
C ASP A 210 1.98 -18.69 6.01
N LEU A 211 1.10 -18.82 5.01
CA LEU A 211 -0.34 -18.61 5.19
C LEU A 211 -0.95 -19.55 6.25
N LYS A 212 -0.51 -20.80 6.31
CA LYS A 212 -0.95 -21.76 7.33
C LYS A 212 -0.42 -21.42 8.71
N GLU A 213 0.88 -21.13 8.81
CA GLU A 213 1.53 -20.79 10.07
C GLU A 213 0.92 -19.54 10.70
N ARG A 214 0.48 -18.59 9.87
CA ARG A 214 -0.22 -17.38 10.30
C ARG A 214 -1.68 -17.61 10.68
N GLY A 215 -2.25 -18.79 10.41
CA GLY A 215 -3.53 -19.21 10.98
C GLY A 215 -4.54 -19.78 10.00
N ILE A 216 -4.32 -19.73 8.68
CA ILE A 216 -5.32 -20.24 7.71
C ILE A 216 -5.43 -21.76 7.82
N GLN A 217 -6.64 -22.24 8.09
CA GLN A 217 -6.97 -23.66 8.19
C GLN A 217 -7.81 -24.12 7.01
N ARG A 218 -8.72 -23.27 6.52
CA ARG A 218 -9.73 -23.64 5.53
C ARG A 218 -9.83 -22.65 4.38
N ILE A 219 -9.85 -23.19 3.17
CA ILE A 219 -10.07 -22.50 1.90
C ILE A 219 -10.96 -23.39 1.03
N GLU A 220 -12.01 -22.84 0.44
CA GLU A 220 -12.93 -23.58 -0.44
C GLU A 220 -12.49 -23.47 -1.90
N LEU A 221 -12.06 -22.26 -2.30
CA LEU A 221 -11.76 -21.94 -3.68
C LEU A 221 -10.54 -21.03 -3.82
N ALA A 222 -9.54 -21.50 -4.56
CA ALA A 222 -8.42 -20.68 -5.02
C ALA A 222 -8.60 -20.27 -6.49
N ILE A 223 -8.60 -18.96 -6.74
CA ILE A 223 -8.72 -18.38 -8.09
C ILE A 223 -7.35 -17.81 -8.48
N ILE A 224 -6.72 -18.44 -9.47
CA ILE A 224 -5.32 -18.18 -9.82
C ILE A 224 -5.16 -17.92 -11.31
N ASP A 225 -4.08 -17.26 -11.71
CA ASP A 225 -3.59 -17.36 -13.09
C ASP A 225 -2.88 -18.70 -13.33
N ASP A 226 -2.62 -19.05 -14.59
CA ASP A 226 -1.91 -20.27 -14.98
C ASP A 226 -0.39 -20.17 -14.71
N LEU A 227 -0.04 -20.01 -13.44
CA LEU A 227 1.33 -19.96 -12.96
C LEU A 227 1.88 -21.39 -12.78
N LYS A 228 3.09 -21.61 -13.28
CA LYS A 228 3.66 -22.96 -13.40
C LYS A 228 3.84 -23.62 -12.02
N GLY A 229 3.15 -24.74 -11.82
CA GLY A 229 3.26 -25.58 -10.64
C GLY A 229 2.57 -25.04 -9.38
N LEU A 230 1.88 -23.89 -9.46
CA LEU A 230 1.14 -23.30 -8.35
C LEU A 230 -0.04 -24.19 -7.92
N ASP A 231 -0.77 -24.72 -8.89
CA ASP A 231 -1.90 -25.63 -8.69
C ASP A 231 -1.54 -26.82 -7.79
N GLN A 232 -0.45 -27.52 -8.12
CA GLN A 232 0.03 -28.66 -7.36
C GLN A 232 0.42 -28.30 -5.91
N ARG A 233 0.93 -27.09 -5.67
CA ARG A 233 1.28 -26.64 -4.31
C ARG A 233 0.06 -26.26 -3.51
N ILE A 234 -0.89 -25.58 -4.12
CA ILE A 234 -2.17 -25.29 -3.47
C ILE A 234 -2.85 -26.60 -3.08
N GLU A 235 -2.97 -27.58 -3.98
CA GLU A 235 -3.60 -28.87 -3.67
C GLU A 235 -2.87 -29.66 -2.58
N LYS A 236 -1.53 -29.58 -2.53
CA LYS A 236 -0.72 -30.17 -1.47
C LYS A 236 -1.02 -29.55 -0.10
N HIS A 237 -1.28 -28.25 -0.06
CA HIS A 237 -1.43 -27.51 1.20
C HIS A 237 -2.88 -27.37 1.65
N PHE A 238 -3.81 -27.15 0.73
CA PHE A 238 -5.20 -26.85 1.00
C PHE A 238 -6.08 -27.80 0.20
N ALA A 239 -7.05 -28.43 0.87
CA ALA A 239 -8.07 -29.24 0.21
C ALA A 239 -9.16 -28.36 -0.41
N CYS A 240 -8.77 -27.49 -1.36
CA CYS A 240 -9.65 -26.52 -2.01
C CYS A 240 -9.82 -26.82 -3.51
N ARG A 241 -10.92 -26.33 -4.10
CA ARG A 241 -11.05 -26.31 -5.57
C ARG A 241 -10.17 -25.21 -6.14
N ILE A 242 -9.68 -25.40 -7.37
CA ILE A 242 -8.86 -24.41 -8.07
C ILE A 242 -9.57 -23.97 -9.35
N GLN A 243 -9.76 -22.67 -9.49
CA GLN A 243 -10.18 -22.04 -10.74
C GLN A 243 -8.98 -21.30 -11.35
N LYS A 244 -8.60 -21.69 -12.57
CA LYS A 244 -7.63 -20.93 -13.38
C LYS A 244 -8.33 -19.85 -14.20
N CYS A 245 -7.73 -18.67 -14.30
CA CYS A 245 -8.34 -17.54 -14.99
C CYS A 245 -8.58 -17.82 -16.47
N VAL A 246 -9.84 -17.80 -16.89
CA VAL A 246 -10.19 -18.08 -18.29
C VAL A 246 -9.93 -16.87 -19.18
N LEU A 247 -9.96 -15.64 -18.66
CA LEU A 247 -9.56 -14.47 -19.45
C LEU A 247 -8.09 -14.54 -19.86
N HIS A 248 -7.19 -14.95 -18.95
CA HIS A 248 -5.79 -15.16 -19.29
C HIS A 248 -5.61 -16.31 -20.28
N LEU A 249 -6.36 -17.41 -20.12
CA LEU A 249 -6.39 -18.49 -21.11
C LEU A 249 -6.79 -17.97 -22.49
N LYS A 250 -7.94 -17.29 -22.61
CA LYS A 250 -8.44 -16.74 -23.88
C LYS A 250 -7.41 -15.81 -24.53
N ARG A 251 -6.82 -14.89 -23.76
CA ARG A 251 -5.76 -13.98 -24.24
C ARG A 251 -4.55 -14.75 -24.78
N ARG A 252 -4.07 -15.77 -24.04
CA ARG A 252 -2.96 -16.64 -24.47
C ARG A 252 -3.28 -17.33 -25.79
N LEU A 253 -4.42 -18.01 -25.87
CA LEU A 253 -4.84 -18.75 -27.07
C LEU A 253 -4.97 -17.85 -28.29
N LEU A 254 -5.55 -16.66 -28.12
CA LEU A 254 -5.72 -15.68 -29.21
C LEU A 254 -4.39 -15.02 -29.64
N SER A 255 -3.45 -14.83 -28.72
CA SER A 255 -2.13 -14.27 -29.04
C SER A 255 -1.32 -15.17 -29.98
N GLN A 256 -1.53 -16.49 -29.88
CA GLN A 256 -0.86 -17.52 -30.67
C GLN A 256 -1.57 -17.79 -32.01
N SER A 257 -2.70 -17.13 -32.27
CA SER A 257 -3.44 -17.28 -33.53
C SER A 257 -3.19 -16.11 -34.49
N LYS A 258 -3.37 -16.40 -35.78
CA LYS A 258 -3.24 -15.41 -36.86
C LYS A 258 -4.36 -14.38 -36.74
N THR A 259 -4.06 -13.13 -37.04
CA THR A 259 -5.02 -12.01 -36.96
C THR A 259 -6.34 -12.30 -37.69
N SER A 260 -6.28 -12.94 -38.87
CA SER A 260 -7.46 -13.33 -39.66
C SER A 260 -8.38 -14.33 -38.96
N HIS A 261 -7.85 -15.18 -38.07
CA HIS A 261 -8.62 -16.20 -37.36
C HIS A 261 -9.10 -15.75 -35.99
N ARG A 262 -8.56 -14.66 -35.44
CA ARG A 262 -8.79 -14.22 -34.06
C ARG A 262 -10.27 -13.96 -33.75
N ALA A 263 -11.01 -13.34 -34.67
CA ALA A 263 -12.41 -13.01 -34.43
C ALA A 263 -13.28 -14.27 -34.28
N GLU A 264 -13.12 -15.23 -35.20
CA GLU A 264 -13.86 -16.49 -35.17
C GLU A 264 -13.45 -17.37 -33.99
N LEU A 265 -12.14 -17.51 -33.74
CA LEU A 265 -11.65 -18.26 -32.58
C LEU A 265 -12.11 -17.62 -31.26
N ALA A 266 -12.17 -16.30 -31.15
CA ALA A 266 -12.67 -15.62 -29.96
C ALA A 266 -14.15 -15.93 -29.69
N GLN A 267 -14.96 -16.04 -30.76
CA GLN A 267 -16.37 -16.43 -30.64
C GLN A 267 -16.51 -17.89 -30.20
N ASP A 268 -15.76 -18.82 -30.82
CA ASP A 268 -15.78 -20.22 -30.40
C ASP A 268 -15.35 -20.37 -28.92
N LEU A 269 -14.29 -19.66 -28.49
CA LEU A 269 -13.86 -19.65 -27.09
C LEU A 269 -14.90 -19.00 -26.15
N LYS A 270 -15.68 -18.02 -26.62
CA LYS A 270 -16.77 -17.45 -25.84
C LYS A 270 -17.88 -18.48 -25.62
N ASP A 271 -18.15 -19.32 -26.61
CA ASP A 271 -19.15 -20.38 -26.52
C ASP A 271 -18.68 -21.55 -25.64
N VAL A 272 -17.41 -21.94 -25.72
CA VAL A 272 -16.81 -22.94 -24.80
C VAL A 272 -16.99 -22.51 -23.35
N PHE A 273 -16.60 -21.28 -23.07
CA PHE A 273 -16.53 -20.73 -21.73
C PHE A 273 -17.64 -19.69 -21.51
N CYS A 274 -18.89 -20.15 -21.60
CA CYS A 274 -20.03 -19.29 -21.39
C CYS A 274 -20.30 -19.10 -19.89
N VAL A 275 -20.81 -17.92 -19.54
CA VAL A 275 -21.22 -17.56 -18.18
C VAL A 275 -22.65 -17.04 -18.28
N GLY A 276 -23.49 -17.28 -17.27
CA GLY A 276 -24.82 -16.67 -17.24
C GLY A 276 -25.97 -17.56 -17.72
N LYS A 277 -25.70 -18.78 -18.20
CA LYS A 277 -26.72 -19.78 -18.58
C LYS A 277 -26.56 -21.04 -17.71
N HIS A 278 -27.63 -21.81 -17.49
CA HIS A 278 -27.54 -23.15 -16.86
C HIS A 278 -26.77 -24.09 -17.80
N ASP A 279 -25.46 -23.93 -17.81
CA ASP A 279 -24.52 -24.72 -18.57
C ASP A 279 -23.91 -25.78 -17.66
N SER A 280 -23.37 -26.84 -18.26
CA SER A 280 -22.80 -27.96 -17.52
C SER A 280 -21.36 -28.21 -17.93
N LEU A 281 -20.59 -28.81 -17.02
CA LEU A 281 -19.20 -29.22 -17.28
C LEU A 281 -19.09 -30.09 -18.54
N SER A 282 -20.03 -31.03 -18.72
CA SER A 282 -20.06 -31.91 -19.89
C SER A 282 -20.30 -31.13 -21.17
N ALA A 283 -21.29 -30.25 -21.20
CA ALA A 283 -21.60 -29.44 -22.38
C ALA A 283 -20.44 -28.49 -22.74
N SER A 284 -19.82 -27.83 -21.75
CA SER A 284 -18.61 -27.02 -21.98
C SER A 284 -17.44 -27.85 -22.50
N ALA A 285 -17.21 -29.05 -21.96
CA ALA A 285 -16.14 -29.93 -22.42
C ALA A 285 -16.37 -30.44 -23.85
N GLU A 286 -17.62 -30.71 -24.24
CA GLU A 286 -17.98 -31.06 -25.61
C GLU A 286 -17.73 -29.91 -26.58
N ARG A 287 -18.13 -28.69 -26.22
CA ARG A 287 -17.83 -27.49 -27.00
C ARG A 287 -16.32 -27.23 -27.10
N ALA A 288 -15.57 -27.46 -26.03
CA ALA A 288 -14.11 -27.34 -26.04
C ALA A 288 -13.47 -28.35 -27.02
N LYS A 289 -13.92 -29.60 -26.99
CA LYS A 289 -13.48 -30.63 -27.93
C LYS A 289 -13.82 -30.25 -29.37
N ALA A 290 -15.03 -29.78 -29.63
CA ALA A 290 -15.44 -29.32 -30.97
C ALA A 290 -14.59 -28.15 -31.46
N CYS A 291 -14.33 -27.15 -30.60
CA CYS A 291 -13.44 -26.03 -30.86
C CYS A 291 -12.01 -26.52 -31.20
N TYR A 292 -11.47 -27.46 -30.42
CA TYR A 292 -10.18 -28.07 -30.71
C TYR A 292 -10.18 -28.76 -32.09
N GLN A 293 -11.18 -29.58 -32.41
CA GLN A 293 -11.24 -30.27 -33.70
C GLN A 293 -11.29 -29.31 -34.89
N LYS A 294 -12.01 -28.19 -34.75
CA LYS A 294 -12.10 -27.14 -35.78
C LYS A 294 -10.74 -26.49 -36.05
N TRP A 295 -9.98 -26.19 -35.01
CA TRP A 295 -8.75 -25.39 -35.12
C TRP A 295 -7.44 -26.19 -35.05
N LYS A 296 -7.47 -27.49 -34.72
CA LYS A 296 -6.25 -28.32 -34.54
C LYS A 296 -5.35 -28.35 -35.77
N LYS A 297 -5.89 -28.18 -36.97
CA LYS A 297 -5.10 -28.13 -38.21
C LYS A 297 -4.11 -26.96 -38.20
N TYR A 298 -4.50 -25.84 -37.60
CA TYR A 298 -3.70 -24.62 -37.57
C TYR A 298 -2.92 -24.47 -36.26
N TYR A 299 -3.52 -24.88 -35.13
CA TYR A 299 -3.03 -24.56 -33.79
C TYR A 299 -3.02 -25.79 -32.85
N PRO A 300 -2.43 -26.94 -33.24
CA PRO A 300 -2.59 -28.19 -32.51
C PRO A 300 -2.01 -28.14 -31.09
N GLN A 301 -0.88 -27.45 -30.88
CA GLN A 301 -0.23 -27.32 -29.58
C GLN A 301 -0.85 -26.20 -28.74
N ALA A 302 -1.09 -25.05 -29.34
CA ALA A 302 -1.68 -23.89 -28.67
C ALA A 302 -3.05 -24.22 -28.05
N LEU A 303 -3.89 -24.96 -28.78
CA LEU A 303 -5.24 -25.32 -28.34
C LEU A 303 -5.34 -26.70 -27.68
N ALA A 304 -4.22 -27.40 -27.46
CA ALA A 304 -4.22 -28.74 -26.86
C ALA A 304 -4.96 -28.79 -25.51
N ILE A 305 -4.90 -27.69 -24.75
CA ILE A 305 -5.62 -27.51 -23.49
C ILE A 305 -7.14 -27.74 -23.61
N LEU A 306 -7.75 -27.45 -24.75
CA LEU A 306 -9.19 -27.64 -24.98
C LEU A 306 -9.56 -29.12 -25.18
N ALA A 307 -8.58 -29.99 -25.44
CA ALA A 307 -8.77 -31.43 -25.58
C ALA A 307 -8.36 -32.23 -24.33
N ASP A 308 -7.59 -31.62 -23.44
CA ASP A 308 -7.09 -32.20 -22.19
C ASP A 308 -8.14 -31.97 -21.08
N LYS A 309 -8.94 -33.00 -20.79
CA LYS A 309 -10.05 -32.91 -19.82
C LYS A 309 -9.59 -32.52 -18.42
N ASP A 310 -8.46 -33.08 -17.98
CA ASP A 310 -7.96 -32.88 -16.62
C ASP A 310 -7.50 -31.43 -16.45
N LYS A 311 -6.73 -30.91 -17.41
CA LYS A 311 -6.30 -29.50 -17.35
C LYS A 311 -7.44 -28.51 -17.61
N LEU A 312 -8.39 -28.86 -18.49
CA LEU A 312 -9.55 -28.02 -18.79
C LEU A 312 -10.46 -27.88 -17.55
N SER A 313 -10.53 -28.89 -16.69
CA SER A 313 -11.37 -28.88 -15.48
C SER A 313 -11.07 -27.69 -14.56
N TYR A 314 -9.80 -27.29 -14.41
CA TYR A 314 -9.41 -26.10 -13.66
C TYR A 314 -9.96 -24.79 -14.26
N TYR A 315 -10.21 -24.74 -15.56
CA TYR A 315 -10.81 -23.57 -16.21
C TYR A 315 -12.34 -23.57 -16.18
N LEU A 316 -12.95 -24.72 -15.88
CA LEU A 316 -14.40 -24.89 -15.83
C LEU A 316 -14.96 -24.99 -14.40
N THR A 317 -14.10 -24.87 -13.38
CA THR A 317 -14.48 -25.01 -11.97
C THR A 317 -15.61 -24.05 -11.55
N TYR A 318 -15.69 -22.88 -12.17
CA TYR A 318 -16.75 -21.90 -11.97
C TYR A 318 -18.16 -22.46 -12.22
N LEU A 319 -18.31 -23.48 -13.09
CA LEU A 319 -19.60 -24.11 -13.39
C LEU A 319 -20.16 -24.96 -12.23
N HIS A 320 -19.36 -25.22 -11.19
CA HIS A 320 -19.85 -25.84 -9.96
C HIS A 320 -20.61 -24.87 -9.04
N TYR A 321 -20.60 -23.56 -9.34
CA TYR A 321 -21.14 -22.51 -8.49
C TYR A 321 -22.33 -21.80 -9.15
N GLU A 322 -23.05 -21.03 -8.34
CA GLU A 322 -24.26 -20.31 -8.74
C GLU A 322 -23.97 -19.32 -9.88
N ASN A 323 -24.91 -19.20 -10.80
CA ASN A 323 -24.77 -18.43 -12.03
C ASN A 323 -24.34 -16.97 -11.75
N GLU A 324 -24.90 -16.39 -10.70
CA GLU A 324 -24.71 -15.03 -10.22
C GLU A 324 -23.24 -14.74 -9.88
N VAL A 325 -22.52 -15.74 -9.37
CA VAL A 325 -21.13 -15.63 -8.91
C VAL A 325 -20.11 -16.09 -9.94
N GLN A 326 -20.52 -16.84 -10.96
CA GLN A 326 -19.60 -17.39 -11.98
C GLN A 326 -18.68 -16.33 -12.59
N ASN A 327 -19.19 -15.14 -12.90
CA ASN A 327 -18.38 -14.05 -13.46
C ASN A 327 -17.24 -13.57 -12.52
N MET A 328 -17.42 -13.70 -11.21
CA MET A 328 -16.42 -13.34 -10.20
C MET A 328 -15.37 -14.44 -10.00
N ILE A 329 -15.75 -15.70 -10.24
CA ILE A 329 -14.90 -16.87 -10.10
C ILE A 329 -14.06 -17.09 -11.38
N TYR A 330 -14.71 -17.00 -12.54
CA TYR A 330 -14.15 -17.21 -13.88
C TYR A 330 -12.94 -16.31 -14.23
N THR A 331 -12.70 -15.23 -13.46
CA THR A 331 -11.63 -14.25 -13.71
C THR A 331 -10.84 -13.89 -12.46
N THR A 332 -9.60 -13.45 -12.67
CA THR A 332 -8.73 -12.81 -11.66
C THR A 332 -8.93 -11.29 -11.55
N ASN A 333 -10.07 -10.74 -12.03
CA ASN A 333 -10.28 -9.30 -12.09
C ASN A 333 -10.16 -8.59 -10.73
N GLN A 334 -10.51 -9.26 -9.62
CA GLN A 334 -10.40 -8.69 -8.28
C GLN A 334 -8.94 -8.34 -7.93
N ILE A 335 -8.03 -9.28 -8.17
CA ILE A 335 -6.60 -9.09 -7.89
C ILE A 335 -5.88 -8.29 -8.99
N GLU A 336 -6.34 -8.35 -10.25
CA GLU A 336 -5.84 -7.46 -11.31
C GLU A 336 -6.09 -5.98 -10.99
N ARG A 337 -7.23 -5.66 -10.34
CA ARG A 337 -7.52 -4.29 -9.86
C ARG A 337 -6.54 -3.86 -8.76
N LEU A 338 -6.26 -4.74 -7.81
CA LEU A 338 -5.24 -4.52 -6.78
C LEU A 338 -3.86 -4.26 -7.40
N ASN A 339 -3.47 -5.10 -8.35
CA ASN A 339 -2.20 -4.96 -9.08
C ASN A 339 -2.10 -3.64 -9.84
N LYS A 340 -3.22 -3.10 -10.36
CA LYS A 340 -3.25 -1.75 -10.94
C LYS A 340 -3.01 -0.66 -9.89
N SER A 341 -3.61 -0.78 -8.70
CA SER A 341 -3.36 0.16 -7.60
C SER A 341 -1.89 0.15 -7.18
N PHE A 342 -1.28 -1.03 -7.01
CA PHE A 342 0.15 -1.14 -6.73
C PHE A 342 1.00 -0.50 -7.82
N LYS A 343 0.73 -0.80 -9.09
CA LYS A 343 1.47 -0.20 -10.21
C LYS A 343 1.32 1.32 -10.24
N ARG A 344 0.16 1.88 -9.88
CA ARG A 344 -0.03 3.34 -9.80
C ARG A 344 0.88 3.97 -8.74
N THR A 345 0.93 3.40 -7.53
CA THR A 345 1.78 3.89 -6.44
C THR A 345 3.27 3.80 -6.79
N LEU A 346 3.68 2.69 -7.42
CA LEU A 346 5.09 2.44 -7.76
C LEU A 346 5.58 3.21 -8.98
N LYS A 347 4.68 3.61 -9.90
CA LYS A 347 5.02 4.24 -11.19
C LYS A 347 5.86 5.51 -11.04
N ILE A 348 5.64 6.29 -9.98
CA ILE A 348 6.34 7.56 -9.74
C ILE A 348 7.87 7.37 -9.66
N ARG A 349 8.33 6.19 -9.20
CA ARG A 349 9.73 5.91 -8.90
C ARG A 349 10.51 5.27 -10.05
N ASN A 350 9.84 4.86 -11.15
CA ASN A 350 10.38 4.08 -12.28
C ASN A 350 11.05 2.75 -11.90
N SER A 351 12.13 2.79 -11.12
CA SER A 351 12.83 1.65 -10.52
C SER A 351 12.91 1.82 -9.01
N MET A 352 12.59 0.76 -8.28
CA MET A 352 12.60 0.75 -6.83
C MET A 352 14.01 0.49 -6.29
N PRO A 353 14.43 1.18 -5.20
CA PRO A 353 15.81 1.15 -4.74
C PRO A 353 16.22 -0.18 -4.08
N ASN A 354 15.24 -0.91 -3.52
CA ASN A 354 15.40 -2.22 -2.90
C ASN A 354 14.03 -2.89 -2.75
N VAL A 355 14.02 -4.17 -2.36
CA VAL A 355 12.82 -4.99 -2.14
C VAL A 355 11.93 -4.42 -1.03
N ASP A 356 12.53 -4.02 0.10
CA ASP A 356 11.78 -3.52 1.25
C ASP A 356 10.95 -2.28 0.92
N SER A 357 11.48 -1.40 0.06
CA SER A 357 10.75 -0.24 -0.44
C SER A 357 9.53 -0.64 -1.27
N VAL A 358 9.62 -1.73 -2.04
CA VAL A 358 8.48 -2.24 -2.81
C VAL A 358 7.43 -2.84 -1.88
N LEU A 359 7.87 -3.74 -1.00
CA LEU A 359 6.98 -4.40 -0.04
C LEU A 359 6.26 -3.38 0.83
N THR A 360 6.94 -2.31 1.25
CA THR A 360 6.37 -1.25 2.07
C THR A 360 5.27 -0.49 1.35
N LEU A 361 5.54 0.00 0.14
CA LEU A 361 4.52 0.74 -0.62
C LEU A 361 3.34 -0.14 -1.05
N MET A 362 3.60 -1.40 -1.39
CA MET A 362 2.53 -2.36 -1.68
C MET A 362 1.71 -2.69 -0.42
N SER A 363 2.36 -2.88 0.73
CA SER A 363 1.66 -3.15 2.01
C SER A 363 0.80 -1.95 2.41
N LYS A 364 1.32 -0.73 2.29
CA LYS A 364 0.55 0.48 2.58
C LYS A 364 -0.64 0.63 1.65
N THR A 365 -0.45 0.41 0.35
CA THR A 365 -1.55 0.43 -0.61
C THR A 365 -2.60 -0.65 -0.27
N ALA A 366 -2.17 -1.82 0.21
CA ALA A 366 -3.08 -2.89 0.63
C ALA A 366 -3.90 -2.51 1.87
N ILE A 367 -3.28 -1.87 2.86
CA ILE A 367 -3.96 -1.32 4.06
C ILE A 367 -5.01 -0.29 3.63
N ASP A 368 -4.62 0.67 2.78
CA ASP A 368 -5.52 1.74 2.32
C ASP A 368 -6.73 1.18 1.56
N MET A 369 -6.51 0.11 0.78
CA MET A 369 -7.60 -0.59 0.10
C MET A 369 -8.49 -1.34 1.10
N GLY A 370 -7.92 -1.90 2.16
CA GLY A 370 -8.62 -2.49 3.30
C GLY A 370 -9.59 -1.51 3.96
N GLU A 371 -9.13 -0.29 4.23
CA GLU A 371 -9.91 0.77 4.89
C GLU A 371 -10.99 1.38 3.99
N THR A 372 -10.79 1.35 2.67
CA THR A 372 -11.67 1.96 1.69
C THR A 372 -12.50 0.93 0.92
N THR A 373 -11.98 0.41 -0.19
CA THR A 373 -12.72 -0.38 -1.18
C THR A 373 -13.10 -1.77 -0.66
N TYR A 374 -12.23 -2.37 0.14
CA TYR A 374 -12.35 -3.76 0.57
C TYR A 374 -13.13 -3.94 1.87
N ARG A 375 -13.32 -2.85 2.63
CA ARG A 375 -14.28 -2.77 3.74
C ARG A 375 -15.71 -3.10 3.33
N TYR A 376 -16.06 -2.88 2.06
CA TYR A 376 -17.39 -3.17 1.54
C TYR A 376 -17.52 -4.62 1.07
N PRO A 377 -18.53 -5.36 1.55
CA PRO A 377 -18.84 -6.71 1.10
C PRO A 377 -19.06 -6.80 -0.41
N LEU A 378 -18.63 -7.90 -1.01
CA LEU A 378 -18.93 -8.22 -2.40
C LEU A 378 -20.39 -8.62 -2.57
N SER A 379 -21.23 -7.67 -3.02
CA SER A 379 -22.68 -7.88 -3.20
C SER A 379 -23.04 -9.06 -4.10
N ARG A 380 -22.19 -9.42 -5.07
CA ARG A 380 -22.44 -10.58 -5.93
C ARG A 380 -22.40 -11.92 -5.20
N PHE A 381 -21.74 -11.99 -4.06
CA PHE A 381 -21.66 -13.20 -3.23
C PHE A 381 -22.73 -13.22 -2.12
N ALA A 382 -23.68 -12.28 -2.12
CA ALA A 382 -24.67 -12.15 -1.04
C ALA A 382 -25.38 -13.47 -0.70
N ASP A 383 -25.84 -14.19 -1.72
CA ASP A 383 -26.63 -15.41 -1.59
C ASP A 383 -25.85 -16.70 -1.96
N SER A 384 -24.52 -16.62 -2.05
CA SER A 384 -23.70 -17.76 -2.47
C SER A 384 -23.46 -18.73 -1.32
N LEU A 385 -23.69 -20.02 -1.60
CA LEU A 385 -23.46 -21.13 -0.67
C LEU A 385 -21.99 -21.34 -0.34
N LEU A 386 -21.09 -20.70 -1.10
CA LEU A 386 -19.65 -20.72 -0.85
C LEU A 386 -19.29 -20.10 0.53
N PHE A 387 -20.16 -19.23 1.06
CA PHE A 387 -19.96 -18.50 2.33
C PHE A 387 -20.83 -19.02 3.48
N SER A 388 -21.54 -20.14 3.28
CA SER A 388 -22.49 -20.72 4.24
C SER A 388 -21.85 -21.72 5.19
#